data_AF-A0A238VM95-F1
#
_entry.id   AF-A0A238VM95-F1
#
_cell.length_a   1.000
_cell.length_b   1.000
_cell.length_c   1.000
_cell.angle_alpha   90.00
_cell.angle_beta   90.00
_cell.angle_gamma   90.00
#
_symmetry.space_group_name_H-M   'P 1'
#
loop_
_entity.id
_entity.type
_entity.pdbx_description
1 polymer ?
#
loop_
_entity_poly.entity_id
_entity_poly.type
_entity_poly.pdbx_seq_one_letter_code
_entity_poly.pdbx_strand_id
1 'polypeptide(L)'
;MESKQRHGCVTAWLIFMIIGNSYSTLSYLFIDDMLSQFLSEPIQDSMRYALVLLGILNLIIFILMLVQMRKWTFWAYVGTGLITFLINISIGLGVGPSIIGFMGVVILYAVLQIKQNGKTAWKNLK
;
A
#
# COMPACT_ATOMS: atom_id res chain seq x y z
N MET A 1 -7.45 -29.43 13.31
CA MET A 1 -7.34 -28.13 12.62
C MET A 1 -5.86 -27.81 12.51
N GLU A 2 -5.24 -27.97 11.33
CA GLU A 2 -3.84 -27.57 11.14
C GLU A 2 -3.73 -26.08 11.49
N SER A 3 -2.88 -25.75 12.46
CA SER A 3 -2.54 -24.36 12.73
C SER A 3 -1.85 -23.82 11.47
N LYS A 4 -2.57 -23.01 10.70
CA LYS A 4 -1.95 -22.19 9.64
C LYS A 4 -0.91 -21.33 10.34
N GLN A 5 0.33 -21.80 10.38
CA GLN A 5 1.43 -21.00 10.90
C GLN A 5 1.51 -19.75 10.04
N ARG A 6 1.16 -18.63 10.66
CA ARG A 6 1.31 -17.31 10.05
C ARG A 6 2.79 -16.98 10.10
N HIS A 7 3.34 -16.60 8.96
CA HIS A 7 4.71 -16.11 8.90
C HIS A 7 4.79 -14.82 9.72
N GLY A 8 5.58 -14.84 10.80
CA GLY A 8 5.78 -13.67 11.65
C GLY A 8 6.33 -12.48 10.85
N CYS A 9 7.21 -12.74 9.88
CA CYS A 9 7.74 -11.73 8.96
C CYS A 9 6.66 -11.11 8.08
N VAL A 10 5.77 -11.93 7.48
CA VAL A 10 4.63 -11.43 6.69
C VAL A 10 3.71 -10.58 7.56
N THR A 11 3.45 -11.01 8.79
CA THR A 11 2.59 -10.29 9.73
C THR A 11 3.19 -8.93 10.11
N ALA A 12 4.48 -8.90 10.45
CA ALA A 12 5.21 -7.68 10.77
C ALA A 12 5.21 -6.70 9.59
N TRP A 13 5.45 -7.19 8.37
CA TRP A 13 5.40 -6.37 7.16
C TRP A 13 4.01 -5.78 6.91
N LEU A 14 2.94 -6.57 7.08
CA LEU A 14 1.57 -6.07 6.92
C LEU A 14 1.22 -4.99 7.94
N ILE A 15 1.64 -5.15 9.20
CA ILE A 15 1.47 -4.13 10.24
C ILE A 15 2.23 -2.86 9.87
N PHE A 16 3.48 -2.98 9.42
CA PHE A 16 4.27 -1.85 8.94
C PHE A 16 3.56 -1.10 7.81
N MET A 17 2.98 -1.83 6.84
CA MET A 17 2.21 -1.22 5.75
C MET A 17 0.94 -0.52 6.24
N ILE A 18 0.24 -1.05 7.26
CA ILE A 18 -0.92 -0.38 7.88
C ILE A 18 -0.51 0.94 8.53
N ILE A 19 0.63 0.97 9.24
CA ILE A 19 1.14 2.19 9.87
C ILE A 19 1.52 3.22 8.78
N GLY A 20 2.29 2.80 7.76
CA GLY A 20 2.72 3.68 6.68
C GLY A 20 1.57 4.26 5.85
N ASN A 21 0.53 3.47 5.55
CA ASN A 21 -0.65 3.95 4.84
C ASN A 21 -1.52 4.86 5.73
N SER A 22 -1.58 4.60 7.04
CA SER A 22 -2.27 5.49 8.00
C SER A 22 -1.60 6.85 8.02
N TYR A 23 -0.26 6.87 8.16
CA TYR A 23 0.51 8.11 8.13
C TYR A 23 0.31 8.86 6.81
N SER A 24 0.45 8.19 5.67
CA SER A 24 0.27 8.80 4.35
C SER A 24 -1.13 9.40 4.16
N THR A 25 -2.18 8.68 4.61
CA THR A 25 -3.57 9.15 4.53
C THR A 25 -3.78 10.41 5.38
N LEU A 26 -3.21 10.45 6.58
CA LEU A 26 -3.23 11.64 7.43
C LEU A 26 -2.47 12.80 6.79
N SER A 27 -1.29 12.54 6.21
CA SER A 27 -0.54 13.56 5.47
C SER A 27 -1.36 14.18 4.34
N TYR A 28 -2.17 13.38 3.62
CA TYR A 28 -3.07 13.90 2.59
C TYR A 28 -4.28 14.69 3.15
N LEU A 29 -4.73 14.38 4.37
CA LEU A 29 -5.78 15.16 5.05
C LEU A 29 -5.26 16.51 5.56
N PHE A 30 -4.00 16.58 5.98
CA PHE A 30 -3.36 17.78 6.53
C PHE A 30 -2.36 18.42 5.56
N ILE A 31 -2.62 18.30 4.25
CA ILE A 31 -1.65 18.53 3.16
C ILE A 31 -1.16 19.98 3.04
N ASP A 32 -1.84 20.94 3.69
CA ASP A 32 -1.66 22.38 3.42
C ASP A 32 -0.22 22.87 3.66
N ASP A 33 0.55 22.27 4.58
CA ASP A 33 1.91 22.74 4.92
C ASP A 33 3.06 21.81 4.49
N MET A 34 2.81 20.52 4.25
CA MET A 34 3.91 19.52 4.13
C MET A 34 4.33 19.21 2.68
N LEU A 35 3.40 19.30 1.73
CA LEU A 35 3.62 18.91 0.32
C LEU A 35 3.67 20.10 -0.64
N SER A 36 3.24 21.28 -0.19
CA SER A 36 3.35 22.56 -0.92
C SER A 36 4.79 22.93 -1.27
N GLN A 37 5.79 22.36 -0.57
CA GLN A 37 7.21 22.55 -0.87
C GLN A 37 7.71 21.70 -2.05
N PHE A 38 7.01 20.62 -2.41
CA PHE A 38 7.40 19.70 -3.48
C PHE A 38 6.56 19.87 -4.75
N LEU A 39 5.50 20.68 -4.69
CA LEU A 39 4.56 20.89 -5.78
C LEU A 39 4.61 22.34 -6.24
N SER A 40 4.61 22.54 -7.55
CA SER A 40 4.61 23.88 -8.15
C SER A 40 3.24 24.56 -8.06
N GLU A 41 2.17 23.76 -7.90
CA GLU A 41 0.80 24.25 -7.79
C GLU A 41 0.05 23.51 -6.66
N PRO A 42 -0.93 24.16 -6.02
CA PRO A 42 -1.78 23.50 -5.03
C PRO A 42 -2.57 22.36 -5.66
N ILE A 43 -2.65 21.24 -4.96
CA ILE A 43 -3.40 20.06 -5.42
C ILE A 43 -4.90 20.39 -5.45
N GLN A 44 -5.56 20.09 -6.58
CA GLN A 44 -7.01 20.20 -6.69
C GLN A 44 -7.71 19.32 -5.64
N ASP A 45 -8.73 19.86 -4.97
CA ASP A 45 -9.46 19.17 -3.89
C ASP A 45 -9.94 17.77 -4.27
N SER A 46 -10.43 17.58 -5.51
CA SER A 46 -10.89 16.29 -6.03
C SER A 46 -9.78 15.23 -6.00
N MET A 47 -8.56 15.60 -6.40
CA MET A 47 -7.39 14.71 -6.42
C MET A 47 -6.93 14.40 -4.99
N ARG A 48 -6.97 15.39 -4.10
CA ARG A 48 -6.71 15.20 -2.67
C ARG A 48 -7.67 14.18 -2.05
N TYR A 49 -8.97 14.34 -2.26
CA TYR A 49 -9.97 13.39 -1.76
C TYR A 49 -9.82 12.00 -2.37
N ALA A 50 -9.43 11.91 -3.66
CA ALA A 50 -9.13 10.63 -4.30
C ALA A 50 -7.93 9.92 -3.63
N LEU A 51 -6.85 10.65 -3.31
CA LEU A 51 -5.69 10.09 -2.61
C LEU A 51 -6.04 9.63 -1.18
N VAL A 52 -6.85 10.40 -0.45
CA VAL A 52 -7.35 9.99 0.88
C VAL A 52 -8.19 8.72 0.78
N LEU A 53 -9.12 8.65 -0.19
CA LEU A 53 -9.96 7.47 -0.39
C LEU A 53 -9.12 6.24 -0.75
N LEU A 54 -8.11 6.39 -1.61
CA LEU A 54 -7.17 5.32 -1.94
C LEU A 54 -6.33 4.88 -0.73
N GLY A 55 -5.91 5.81 0.12
CA GLY A 55 -5.21 5.53 1.37
C GLY A 55 -6.06 4.67 2.32
N ILE A 56 -7.33 5.05 2.51
CA ILE A 56 -8.30 4.27 3.30
C ILE A 56 -8.53 2.88 2.68
N LEU A 57 -8.68 2.80 1.35
CA LEU A 57 -8.84 1.54 0.65
C LEU A 57 -7.62 0.63 0.85
N ASN A 58 -6.40 1.17 0.80
CA ASN A 58 -5.17 0.43 1.09
C ASN A 58 -5.17 -0.12 2.52
N LEU A 59 -5.58 0.66 3.52
CA LEU A 59 -5.70 0.18 4.90
C LEU A 59 -6.63 -1.03 5.00
N ILE A 60 -7.81 -0.95 4.37
CA ILE A 60 -8.77 -2.05 4.33
C ILE A 60 -8.15 -3.28 3.65
N ILE A 61 -7.46 -3.10 2.52
CA ILE A 61 -6.78 -4.17 1.79
C ILE A 61 -5.74 -4.87 2.68
N PHE A 62 -4.90 -4.13 3.40
CA PHE A 62 -3.88 -4.72 4.28
C PHE A 62 -4.48 -5.45 5.48
N ILE A 63 -5.54 -4.91 6.09
CA ILE A 63 -6.29 -5.59 7.17
C ILE A 63 -6.92 -6.88 6.65
N LEU A 64 -7.55 -6.85 5.48
CA LEU A 64 -8.13 -8.05 4.85
C LEU A 64 -7.06 -9.09 4.49
N MET A 65 -5.88 -8.64 4.02
CA MET A 65 -4.75 -9.53 3.77
C MET A 65 -4.28 -10.18 5.07
N LEU A 66 -4.19 -9.43 6.16
CA LEU A 66 -3.79 -9.92 7.49
C LEU A 66 -4.76 -10.96 8.06
N VAL A 67 -6.07 -10.73 7.92
CA VAL A 67 -7.10 -11.61 8.50
C VAL A 67 -7.41 -12.80 7.60
N GLN A 68 -7.63 -12.57 6.31
CA GLN A 68 -8.20 -13.56 5.39
C GLN A 68 -7.17 -14.19 4.46
N MET A 69 -6.00 -13.57 4.26
CA MET A 69 -4.90 -14.09 3.43
C MET A 69 -5.42 -14.51 2.03
N ARG A 70 -6.12 -13.60 1.34
CA ARG A 70 -6.67 -13.84 -0.01
C ARG A 70 -5.74 -13.28 -1.08
N LYS A 71 -5.60 -13.94 -2.23
CA LYS A 71 -4.73 -13.47 -3.33
C LYS A 71 -5.21 -12.17 -3.97
N TRP A 72 -6.53 -11.95 -4.03
CA TRP A 72 -7.08 -10.76 -4.65
C TRP A 72 -6.67 -9.47 -3.92
N THR A 73 -6.38 -9.52 -2.62
CA THR A 73 -5.94 -8.32 -1.87
C THR A 73 -4.55 -7.86 -2.31
N PHE A 74 -3.68 -8.75 -2.78
CA PHE A 74 -2.40 -8.37 -3.38
C PHE A 74 -2.63 -7.63 -4.70
N TRP A 75 -3.47 -8.18 -5.58
CA TRP A 75 -3.80 -7.54 -6.85
C TRP A 75 -4.55 -6.21 -6.68
N ALA A 76 -5.41 -6.11 -5.65
CA ALA A 76 -6.05 -4.85 -5.29
C ALA A 76 -5.01 -3.79 -4.89
N TYR A 77 -4.00 -4.16 -4.09
CA TYR A 77 -2.91 -3.24 -3.72
C TYR A 77 -2.06 -2.80 -4.93
N VAL A 78 -1.80 -3.71 -5.89
CA VAL A 78 -1.14 -3.35 -7.15
C VAL A 78 -2.00 -2.34 -7.93
N GLY A 79 -3.31 -2.58 -8.01
CA GLY A 79 -4.24 -1.71 -8.71
C GLY A 79 -4.32 -0.31 -8.10
N THR A 80 -4.42 -0.20 -6.77
CA THR A 80 -4.41 1.11 -6.09
C THR A 80 -3.08 1.83 -6.28
N GLY A 81 -1.95 1.11 -6.27
CA GLY A 81 -0.64 1.68 -6.59
C GLY A 81 -0.56 2.27 -7.99
N LEU A 82 -1.14 1.62 -9.00
CA LEU A 82 -1.22 2.15 -10.37
C LEU A 82 -2.06 3.42 -10.43
N ILE A 83 -3.21 3.46 -9.75
CA ILE A 83 -4.07 4.66 -9.72
C ILE A 83 -3.34 5.81 -9.02
N THR A 84 -2.72 5.56 -7.87
CA THR A 84 -1.93 6.57 -7.15
C THR A 84 -0.77 7.10 -8.00
N PHE A 85 -0.08 6.23 -8.74
CA PHE A 85 0.97 6.65 -9.68
C PHE A 85 0.42 7.63 -10.73
N LEU A 86 -0.72 7.30 -11.35
CA LEU A 86 -1.34 8.18 -12.35
C LEU A 86 -1.75 9.53 -11.75
N ILE A 87 -2.32 9.54 -10.55
CA ILE A 87 -2.65 10.78 -9.83
C ILE A 87 -1.38 11.59 -9.55
N ASN A 88 -0.32 10.96 -9.03
CA ASN A 88 0.93 11.63 -8.69
C ASN A 88 1.59 12.29 -9.91
N ILE A 89 1.55 11.65 -11.07
CA ILE A 89 2.01 12.25 -12.33
C ILE A 89 1.11 13.42 -12.73
N SER A 90 -0.22 13.27 -12.63
CA SER A 90 -1.17 14.31 -13.01
C SER A 90 -1.08 15.59 -12.16
N ILE A 91 -0.65 15.47 -10.89
CA ILE A 91 -0.43 16.62 -9.99
C ILE A 91 0.99 17.18 -10.05
N GLY A 92 1.86 16.65 -10.93
CA GLY A 92 3.20 17.20 -11.16
C GLY A 92 4.31 16.71 -10.21
N LEU A 93 4.09 15.67 -9.40
CA LEU A 93 5.07 15.13 -8.43
C LEU A 93 6.35 14.55 -9.11
N GLY A 94 6.34 14.40 -10.43
CA GLY A 94 7.43 13.82 -11.22
C GLY A 94 7.50 12.29 -11.11
N VAL A 95 8.19 11.66 -12.06
CA VAL A 95 8.22 10.19 -12.18
C VAL A 95 8.95 9.53 -11.01
N GLY A 96 10.06 10.08 -10.56
CA GLY A 96 10.90 9.51 -9.50
C GLY A 96 10.14 9.26 -8.19
N PRO A 97 9.54 10.27 -7.56
CA PRO A 97 8.73 10.10 -6.36
C PRO A 97 7.50 9.21 -6.60
N SER A 98 6.91 9.28 -7.80
CA SER A 98 5.71 8.51 -8.14
C SER A 98 5.96 6.99 -8.18
N ILE A 99 7.16 6.54 -8.60
CA ILE A 99 7.46 5.10 -8.68
C ILE A 99 7.82 4.47 -7.32
N ILE A 100 8.13 5.27 -6.30
CA ILE A 100 8.50 4.79 -4.96
C ILE A 100 7.41 3.88 -4.37
N GLY A 101 6.13 4.19 -4.65
CA GLY A 101 5.00 3.36 -4.21
C GLY A 101 5.07 1.91 -4.68
N PHE A 102 5.68 1.63 -5.84
CA PHE A 102 5.85 0.27 -6.33
C PHE A 102 6.93 -0.52 -5.60
N MET A 103 7.86 0.13 -4.89
CA MET A 103 8.80 -0.60 -4.02
C MET A 103 8.05 -1.38 -2.94
N GLY A 104 6.96 -0.81 -2.39
CA GLY A 104 6.10 -1.51 -1.44
C GLY A 104 5.50 -2.80 -2.01
N VAL A 105 5.14 -2.79 -3.30
CA VAL A 105 4.63 -3.98 -4.02
C VAL A 105 5.71 -5.04 -4.15
N VAL A 106 6.92 -4.66 -4.58
CA VAL A 106 8.06 -5.58 -4.75
C VAL A 106 8.42 -6.23 -3.43
N ILE A 107 8.54 -5.43 -2.35
CA ILE A 107 8.89 -5.94 -1.03
C ILE A 107 7.77 -6.85 -0.49
N LEU A 108 6.50 -6.46 -0.63
CA LEU A 108 5.38 -7.31 -0.23
C LEU A 108 5.41 -8.66 -0.95
N TYR A 109 5.66 -8.67 -2.26
CA TYR A 109 5.78 -9.91 -3.01
C TYR A 109 6.95 -10.76 -2.50
N ALA A 110 8.12 -10.16 -2.27
CA ALA A 110 9.29 -10.86 -1.73
C ALA A 110 9.01 -11.47 -0.35
N VAL A 111 8.36 -10.74 0.54
CA VAL A 111 7.96 -11.22 1.88
C VAL A 111 6.96 -12.37 1.77
N LEU A 112 6.03 -12.33 0.80
CA LEU A 112 5.11 -13.44 0.52
C LEU A 112 5.82 -14.69 -0.05
N GLN A 113 7.02 -14.57 -0.61
CA GLN A 113 7.82 -15.71 -1.07
C GLN A 113 8.57 -16.43 0.05
N ILE A 114 8.61 -15.88 1.28
CA ILE A 114 9.28 -16.54 2.40
C ILE A 114 8.60 -17.89 2.70
N LYS A 115 9.43 -18.94 2.82
CA LYS A 115 8.98 -20.32 3.04
C LYS A 115 8.83 -20.61 4.54
N GLN A 116 7.72 -21.21 4.95
CA GLN A 116 7.57 -21.92 6.24
C GLN A 116 7.22 -23.36 5.92
N ASN A 117 7.92 -24.32 6.54
CA ASN A 117 7.61 -25.75 6.40
C ASN A 117 7.49 -26.20 4.92
N GLY A 118 8.40 -25.71 4.06
CA GLY A 118 8.45 -26.05 2.63
C GLY A 118 7.43 -25.33 1.72
N LYS A 119 6.50 -24.52 2.26
CA LYS A 119 5.51 -23.76 1.48
C LYS A 119 5.72 -22.25 1.65
N THR A 120 5.68 -21.52 0.54
CA THR A 120 5.70 -20.04 0.53
C THR A 120 4.39 -19.47 1.06
N ALA A 121 4.41 -18.32 1.73
CA ALA A 121 3.17 -17.65 2.15
C ALA A 121 2.24 -17.34 0.96
N TRP A 122 2.78 -17.02 -0.23
CA TRP A 122 2.04 -16.83 -1.47
C TRP A 122 1.17 -18.03 -1.86
N LYS A 123 1.74 -19.25 -1.82
CA LYS A 123 1.00 -20.50 -2.08
C LYS A 123 -0.08 -20.79 -1.03
N ASN A 124 0.04 -20.23 0.18
CA ASN A 124 -0.93 -20.39 1.26
C ASN A 124 -2.06 -19.34 1.21
N LEU A 125 -1.94 -18.32 0.34
CA LEU A 125 -3.03 -17.39 0.05
C LEU A 125 -4.15 -18.13 -0.69
N LYS A 126 -5.39 -17.88 -0.28
CA LYS A 126 -6.58 -18.43 -0.93
C LYS A 126 -6.91 -17.65 -2.20
#